data_AF-A0A8T5LY86-F1
#
_entry.id   AF-A0A8T5LY86-F1
#
_cell.length_a   1.000
_cell.length_b   1.000
_cell.length_c   1.000
_cell.angle_alpha   90.00
_cell.angle_beta   90.00
_cell.angle_gamma   90.00
#
_symmetry.space_group_name_H-M   'P 1'
#
loop_
_entity.id
_entity.type
_entity.pdbx_description
1 polymer ?
#
loop_
_entity_poly.entity_id
_entity_poly.type
_entity_poly.pdbx_seq_one_letter_code
_entity_poly.pdbx_strand_id
1 'polypeptide(L)'
;MKQLISDYKKLKQKLHPLELAAWTHWKIVSIHPFQDDNGRTARLAMNFVLHKNKYAMIGIKTKEKKAYFKALEKCSYTQNGAPLAKRLVRHFKKQYQNALTK
;
A
#
# COMPACT_ATOMS: atom_id res chain seq x y z
N MET A 1 2.10 -8.48 15.77
CA MET A 1 0.99 -7.49 15.61
C MET A 1 1.05 -6.28 16.52
N LYS A 2 1.31 -6.39 17.84
CA LYS A 2 1.38 -5.23 18.75
C LYS A 2 2.35 -4.13 18.27
N GLN A 3 3.56 -4.52 17.86
CA GLN A 3 4.56 -3.58 17.33
C GLN A 3 4.07 -2.85 16.08
N LEU A 4 3.45 -3.56 15.13
CA LEU A 4 2.91 -2.97 13.90
C LEU A 4 1.90 -1.85 14.21
N ILE A 5 1.01 -2.07 15.18
CA ILE A 5 0.01 -1.07 15.58
C ILE A 5 0.68 0.13 16.24
N SER A 6 1.70 -0.09 17.08
CA SER A 6 2.48 0.97 17.71
C SER A 6 3.21 1.83 16.67
N ASP A 7 3.89 1.19 15.72
CA ASP A 7 4.59 1.86 14.63
C ASP A 7 3.62 2.63 13.74
N TYR A 8 2.47 2.04 13.40
CA TYR A 8 1.42 2.71 12.63
C TYR A 8 0.97 4.02 13.30
N LYS A 9 0.72 4.01 14.63
CA LYS A 9 0.30 5.22 15.35
C LYS A 9 1.36 6.32 15.27
N LYS A 10 2.65 5.97 15.36
CA LYS A 10 3.77 6.92 15.25
C LYS A 10 3.92 7.46 13.82
N LEU A 11 3.91 6.58 12.84
CA LEU A 11 4.11 6.91 11.43
C LEU A 11 2.93 7.69 10.83
N LYS A 12 1.72 7.47 11.33
CA LYS A 12 0.52 8.18 10.88
C LYS A 12 0.65 9.70 10.98
N GLN A 13 1.42 10.19 11.95
CA GLN A 13 1.62 11.63 12.16
C GLN A 13 2.81 12.21 11.36
N LYS A 14 3.62 11.36 10.71
CA LYS A 14 4.87 11.74 10.07
C LYS A 14 4.87 11.52 8.56
N LEU A 15 4.23 10.44 8.11
CA LEU A 15 4.25 10.02 6.72
C LEU A 15 3.10 10.63 5.94
N HIS A 16 3.33 10.88 4.65
CA HIS A 16 2.24 11.19 3.74
C HIS A 16 1.24 10.00 3.68
N PRO A 17 -0.08 10.20 3.55
CA PRO A 17 -1.06 9.11 3.60
C PRO A 17 -0.80 7.96 2.61
N LEU A 18 -0.28 8.26 1.41
CA LEU A 18 0.11 7.25 0.43
C LEU A 18 1.30 6.40 0.89
N GLU A 19 2.27 7.00 1.56
CA GLU A 19 3.42 6.31 2.13
C GLU A 19 2.99 5.45 3.31
N LEU A 20 2.13 5.98 4.18
CA LEU A 20 1.56 5.23 5.30
C LEU A 20 0.77 4.01 4.81
N ALA A 21 -0.05 4.16 3.76
CA ALA A 21 -0.80 3.06 3.16
C ALA A 21 0.14 1.99 2.58
N ALA A 22 1.17 2.40 1.85
CA ALA A 22 2.17 1.50 1.29
C ALA A 22 2.99 0.78 2.37
N TRP A 23 3.42 1.49 3.41
CA TRP A 23 4.12 0.92 4.56
C TRP A 23 3.23 -0.10 5.29
N THR A 24 1.96 0.23 5.51
CA THR A 24 1.00 -0.66 6.19
C THR A 24 0.83 -1.97 5.43
N HIS A 25 0.64 -1.89 4.10
CA HIS A 25 0.59 -3.06 3.23
C HIS A 25 1.87 -3.89 3.34
N TRP A 26 3.02 -3.26 3.09
CA TRP A 26 4.31 -3.94 3.08
C TRP A 26 4.56 -4.63 4.42
N LYS A 27 4.37 -3.92 5.53
CA LYS A 27 4.64 -4.45 6.86
C LYS A 27 3.82 -5.70 7.15
N ILE A 28 2.51 -5.71 6.84
CA ILE A 28 1.64 -6.89 7.03
C ILE A 28 2.15 -8.08 6.22
N VAL A 29 2.49 -7.87 4.94
CA VAL A 29 3.01 -8.95 4.08
C VAL A 29 4.34 -9.48 4.62
N SER A 30 5.22 -8.61 5.10
CA SER A 30 6.54 -8.97 5.64
C SER A 30 6.48 -9.72 6.95
N ILE A 31 5.57 -9.36 7.87
CA ILE A 31 5.46 -10.05 9.17
C ILE A 31 4.61 -11.31 9.12
N HIS A 32 3.82 -11.51 8.04
CA HIS A 32 3.02 -12.71 7.76
C HIS A 32 2.25 -13.27 8.98
N PRO A 33 1.38 -12.48 9.64
CA PRO A 33 0.82 -12.83 10.95
C PRO A 33 -0.27 -13.91 10.92
N PHE A 34 -0.82 -14.23 9.75
CA PHE A 34 -1.88 -15.23 9.59
C PHE A 34 -1.37 -16.45 8.83
N GLN A 35 -2.01 -17.59 9.01
CA GLN A 35 -1.69 -18.83 8.29
C GLN A 35 -1.86 -18.65 6.78
N ASP A 36 -2.96 -18.01 6.37
CA ASP A 36 -3.28 -17.72 4.98
C ASP A 36 -3.73 -16.27 4.80
N ASP A 37 -3.78 -15.82 3.55
CA ASP A 37 -4.44 -14.57 3.14
C ASP A 37 -3.86 -13.24 3.60
N ASN A 38 -2.60 -13.25 4.05
CA ASN A 38 -1.84 -12.05 4.37
C ASN A 38 -1.86 -11.00 3.25
N GLY A 39 -1.82 -11.43 1.97
CA GLY A 39 -1.91 -10.52 0.83
C GLY A 39 -3.28 -9.84 0.70
N ARG A 40 -4.39 -10.55 0.98
CA ARG A 40 -5.74 -9.97 0.95
C ARG A 40 -5.89 -8.96 2.09
N THR A 41 -5.48 -9.36 3.29
CA THR A 41 -5.53 -8.50 4.48
C THR A 41 -4.65 -7.26 4.32
N ALA A 42 -3.45 -7.39 3.75
CA ALA A 42 -2.56 -6.26 3.48
C ALA A 42 -3.18 -5.24 2.51
N ARG A 43 -3.84 -5.71 1.43
CA ARG A 43 -4.55 -4.82 0.49
C ARG A 43 -5.75 -4.15 1.13
N LEU A 44 -6.50 -4.87 1.95
CA LEU A 44 -7.63 -4.29 2.68
C LEU A 44 -7.15 -3.21 3.66
N ALA A 45 -6.10 -3.48 4.44
CA ALA A 45 -5.51 -2.52 5.37
C ALA A 45 -4.94 -1.29 4.64
N MET A 46 -4.26 -1.48 3.51
CA MET A 46 -3.83 -0.39 2.63
C MET A 46 -5.00 0.51 2.23
N ASN A 47 -6.08 -0.09 1.73
CA ASN A 47 -7.27 0.64 1.29
C ASN A 47 -8.01 1.30 2.46
N PHE A 48 -8.03 0.69 3.64
CA PHE A 48 -8.54 1.32 4.85
C PHE A 48 -7.79 2.60 5.19
N VAL A 49 -6.45 2.56 5.13
CA VAL A 49 -5.62 3.76 5.35
C VAL A 49 -5.90 4.84 4.30
N LEU A 50 -5.99 4.47 3.02
CA LEU A 50 -6.34 5.42 1.95
C LEU A 50 -7.70 6.06 2.20
N HIS A 51 -8.72 5.25 2.43
CA HIS A 51 -10.10 5.70 2.64
C HIS A 51 -10.22 6.62 3.85
N LYS A 52 -9.59 6.25 4.99
CA LYS A 52 -9.58 7.06 6.21
C LYS A 52 -8.94 8.44 6.01
N ASN A 53 -8.02 8.56 5.06
CA ASN A 53 -7.36 9.81 4.70
C ASN A 53 -7.95 10.47 3.43
N LYS A 54 -9.20 10.12 3.06
CA LYS A 54 -9.94 10.73 1.94
C LYS A 54 -9.33 10.49 0.55
N TYR A 55 -8.54 9.44 0.39
CA TYR A 55 -8.09 8.96 -0.92
C TYR A 55 -9.04 7.88 -1.45
N ALA A 56 -9.20 7.82 -2.78
CA ALA A 56 -9.91 6.72 -3.42
C ALA A 56 -9.20 5.38 -3.15
N MET A 57 -9.97 4.31 -2.97
CA MET A 57 -9.39 2.98 -2.80
C MET A 57 -8.83 2.46 -4.13
N ILE A 58 -7.78 1.66 -4.06
CA ILE A 58 -7.11 1.10 -5.23
C ILE A 58 -7.42 -0.40 -5.34
N GLY A 59 -8.03 -0.77 -6.46
CA GLY A 59 -8.14 -2.16 -6.91
C GLY A 59 -6.97 -2.54 -7.81
N ILE A 60 -6.34 -3.68 -7.55
CA ILE A 60 -5.25 -4.19 -8.40
C ILE A 60 -5.86 -5.09 -9.48
N LYS A 61 -5.91 -4.61 -10.72
CA LYS A 61 -6.49 -5.38 -11.84
C LYS A 61 -5.58 -6.53 -12.26
N THR A 62 -6.14 -7.57 -12.87
CA THR A 62 -5.38 -8.75 -13.36
C THR A 62 -4.19 -8.36 -14.23
N LYS A 63 -4.38 -7.42 -15.16
CA LYS A 63 -3.31 -6.88 -16.03
C LYS A 63 -2.17 -6.18 -15.28
N GLU A 64 -2.42 -5.76 -14.05
CA GLU A 64 -1.47 -5.02 -13.22
C GLU A 64 -0.75 -5.93 -12.20
N LYS A 65 -1.15 -7.21 -12.11
CA LYS A 65 -0.67 -8.19 -11.13
C LYS A 65 0.85 -8.36 -11.17
N LYS A 66 1.43 -8.53 -12.37
CA LYS A 66 2.90 -8.67 -12.54
C LYS A 66 3.66 -7.47 -11.97
N ALA A 67 3.19 -6.26 -12.28
CA ALA A 67 3.84 -5.05 -11.81
C ALA A 67 3.63 -4.81 -10.30
N TYR A 68 2.56 -5.33 -9.71
CA TYR A 68 2.35 -5.30 -8.25
C TYR A 68 3.34 -6.24 -7.55
N PHE A 69 3.46 -7.49 -7.99
CA PHE A 69 4.42 -8.43 -7.40
C PHE A 69 5.86 -7.94 -7.54
N LYS A 70 6.23 -7.35 -8.68
CA LYS A 70 7.56 -6.71 -8.85
C LYS A 70 7.80 -5.57 -7.86
N ALA A 71 6.77 -4.83 -7.47
CA ALA A 71 6.90 -3.79 -6.45
C ALA A 71 7.09 -4.40 -5.05
N LEU A 72 6.38 -5.48 -4.73
CA LEU A 72 6.56 -6.20 -3.47
C LEU A 72 7.94 -6.83 -3.35
N GLU A 73 8.43 -7.45 -4.42
CA GLU A 73 9.78 -7.99 -4.49
C GLU A 73 10.83 -6.91 -4.20
N LYS A 74 10.69 -5.73 -4.83
CA LYS A 74 11.55 -4.57 -4.52
C LYS A 74 11.44 -4.13 -3.07
N CYS A 75 10.24 -4.10 -2.49
CA CYS A 75 10.06 -3.77 -1.09
C CYS A 75 10.76 -4.76 -0.15
N SER A 76 10.82 -6.05 -0.53
CA SER A 76 11.59 -7.05 0.20
C SER A 76 13.09 -6.76 0.15
N TYR A 77 13.64 -6.44 -1.03
CA TYR A 77 15.05 -6.08 -1.18
C TYR A 77 15.44 -4.79 -0.45
N THR A 78 14.62 -3.74 -0.55
CA THR A 78 14.90 -2.44 0.09
C THR A 78 14.47 -2.39 1.55
N GLN A 79 13.84 -3.45 2.04
CA GLN A 79 13.26 -3.57 3.39
C GLN A 79 12.37 -2.36 3.77
N ASN A 80 11.59 -1.84 2.82
CA ASN A 80 10.65 -0.74 3.07
C ASN A 80 9.52 -0.68 2.03
N GLY A 81 8.47 0.10 2.36
CA GLY A 81 7.28 0.28 1.51
C GLY A 81 7.42 1.26 0.35
N ALA A 82 8.58 1.90 0.13
CA ALA A 82 8.72 2.99 -0.83
C ALA A 82 8.45 2.57 -2.30
N PRO A 83 8.89 1.39 -2.79
CA PRO A 83 8.55 0.93 -4.13
C PRO A 83 7.04 0.82 -4.35
N LEU A 84 6.29 0.40 -3.33
CA LEU A 84 4.84 0.34 -3.38
C LEU A 84 4.21 1.75 -3.33
N ALA A 85 4.74 2.66 -2.50
CA ALA A 85 4.28 4.06 -2.45
C ALA A 85 4.40 4.73 -3.83
N LYS A 86 5.54 4.56 -4.51
CA LYS A 86 5.77 5.06 -5.89
C LYS A 86 4.73 4.53 -6.87
N ARG A 87 4.29 3.28 -6.70
CA ARG A 87 3.23 2.68 -7.52
C ARG A 87 1.87 3.31 -7.23
N LEU A 88 1.52 3.54 -5.96
CA LEU A 88 0.27 4.20 -5.59
C LEU A 88 0.21 5.62 -6.17
N VAL A 89 1.29 6.40 -6.05
CA VAL A 89 1.39 7.75 -6.64
C VAL A 89 1.16 7.71 -8.16
N ARG A 90 1.79 6.77 -8.87
CA ARG A 90 1.59 6.60 -10.32
C ARG A 90 0.14 6.24 -10.66
N HIS A 91 -0.49 5.39 -9.87
CA HIS A 91 -1.88 5.00 -10.07
C HIS A 91 -2.81 6.21 -9.93
N PHE A 92 -2.68 6.99 -8.84
CA PHE A 92 -3.46 8.21 -8.65
C PHE A 92 -3.20 9.23 -9.75
N LYS A 93 -1.94 9.50 -10.10
CA LYS A 93 -1.60 10.44 -11.18
C LYS A 93 -2.31 10.05 -12.49
N LYS A 94 -2.26 8.77 -12.87
CA LYS A 94 -2.96 8.27 -14.06
C LYS A 94 -4.47 8.40 -13.93
N GLN A 95 -5.04 8.11 -12.76
CA GLN A 95 -6.47 8.23 -12.51
C GLN A 95 -6.95 9.68 -12.67
N TYR A 96 -6.23 10.64 -12.09
CA TYR A 96 -6.55 12.07 -12.23
C TYR A 96 -6.39 12.55 -13.67
N GLN A 97 -5.31 12.17 -14.36
CA GLN A 97 -5.12 12.50 -15.78
C GLN A 97 -6.29 12.00 -16.62
N ASN A 98 -6.69 10.74 -16.45
CA ASN A 98 -7.82 10.17 -17.18
C ASN A 98 -9.16 10.84 -16.87
N ALA A 99 -9.32 11.43 -15.68
CA ALA A 99 -10.52 12.15 -15.30
C ALA A 99 -10.58 13.56 -15.90
N LEU A 100 -9.42 14.17 -16.19
CA LEU A 100 -9.31 15.50 -16.79
C LEU A 100 -9.36 15.46 -18.34
N THR A 101 -9.07 14.32 -18.95
CA THR A 101 -9.09 14.14 -20.42
C THR A 101 -10.40 13.52 -20.93
N LYS A 102 -11.39 13.35 -20.06
CA LYS A 102 -12.75 12.94 -20.42
C LYS A 102 -13.64 14.17 -20.41
#